data_AF-A0A147BUG8-F1
#
_entry.id   AF-A0A147BUG8-F1
#
_cell.length_a   1.000
_cell.length_b   1.000
_cell.length_c   1.000
_cell.angle_alpha   90.00
_cell.angle_beta   90.00
_cell.angle_gamma   90.00
#
_symmetry.space_group_name_H-M   'P 1'
#
loop_
_entity.id
_entity.type
_entity.pdbx_description
1 polymer ?
#
loop_
_entity_poly.entity_id
_entity_poly.type
_entity_poly.pdbx_seq_one_letter_code
_entity_poly.pdbx_strand_id
1 'polypeptide(L)'
;IPALPNISWFNVTSVCICSYRYGITNEPLAAKRYEEVLRSMGHDVTITSCGLLVNPAFPWLGASPDKIVYDPEETSYGVVEIKCPYSLRGTSGAELAGLSFYSKLSDSGPRLDRDNHYYSQVIGQMGVSGLRWADFVIYSGKFILIERIRLVQAEWDALKMKLEEFYFTTLLPYLGGSQ
;
A
#
# COMPACT_ATOMS: atom_id res chain seq x y z
N ILE A 1 12.15 -12.24 8.29
CA ILE A 1 11.03 -11.29 8.16
C ILE A 1 11.16 -10.65 6.79
N PRO A 2 10.26 -10.89 5.82
CA PRO A 2 10.40 -10.28 4.50
C PRO A 2 10.10 -8.78 4.61
N ALA A 3 10.99 -7.96 4.06
CA ALA A 3 10.92 -6.49 4.12
C ALA A 3 9.82 -5.93 3.21
N LEU A 4 9.13 -4.90 3.71
CA LEU A 4 8.01 -4.21 3.05
C LEU A 4 8.52 -3.12 2.10
N PRO A 5 8.15 -3.13 0.81
CA PRO A 5 8.73 -2.21 -0.18
C PRO A 5 8.40 -0.72 0.00
N ASN A 6 7.41 -0.32 0.83
CA ASN A 6 7.12 1.11 1.09
C ASN A 6 7.36 1.56 2.54
N ILE A 7 8.12 0.78 3.32
CA ILE A 7 8.79 1.25 4.55
C ILE A 7 10.28 1.19 4.24
N SER A 8 10.89 2.35 3.94
CA SER A 8 12.27 2.38 3.46
C SER A 8 13.25 1.98 4.56
N TRP A 9 13.91 0.82 4.44
CA TRP A 9 15.31 0.61 4.86
C TRP A 9 15.95 -0.46 3.97
N PHE A 10 17.07 -0.10 3.33
CA PHE A 10 17.77 -0.87 2.31
C PHE A 10 18.12 -2.30 2.73
N ASN A 11 17.64 -3.29 1.98
CA ASN A 11 18.38 -4.52 1.73
C ASN A 11 18.08 -5.02 0.30
N VAL A 12 19.14 -5.20 -0.50
CA VAL A 12 19.05 -5.56 -1.92
C VAL A 12 18.70 -7.05 -2.03
N THR A 13 17.44 -7.41 -1.77
CA THR A 13 16.89 -8.69 -2.23
C THR A 13 16.48 -8.50 -3.68
N SER A 14 17.15 -9.22 -4.60
CA SER A 14 16.95 -9.25 -6.05
C SER A 14 15.64 -8.63 -6.54
N VAL A 15 15.64 -7.30 -6.68
CA VAL A 15 14.53 -6.56 -7.29
C VAL A 15 14.58 -6.95 -8.76
N CYS A 16 13.63 -7.76 -9.21
CA CYS A 16 13.53 -8.05 -10.63
C CYS A 16 13.25 -6.71 -11.34
N ILE A 17 14.28 -6.16 -11.99
CA ILE A 17 14.29 -4.81 -12.57
C ILE A 17 13.07 -4.61 -13.48
N CYS A 18 12.66 -5.66 -14.19
CA CYS A 18 11.47 -5.67 -15.05
C CYS A 18 10.17 -5.41 -14.25
N SER A 19 10.00 -6.05 -13.10
CA SER A 19 8.81 -5.87 -12.26
C SER A 19 8.73 -4.48 -11.66
N TYR A 20 9.86 -3.95 -11.18
CA TYR A 20 9.95 -2.61 -10.62
C TYR A 20 9.70 -1.52 -11.69
N ARG A 21 10.37 -1.60 -12.84
CA ARG A 21 10.16 -0.67 -13.96
C ARG A 21 8.73 -0.72 -14.48
N TYR A 22 8.15 -1.92 -14.55
CA TYR A 22 6.75 -2.08 -14.95
C TYR A 22 5.80 -1.41 -13.95
N GLY A 23 6.05 -1.57 -12.65
CA GLY A 23 5.33 -0.86 -11.58
C GLY A 23 5.31 0.65 -11.80
N ILE A 24 6.50 1.26 -11.85
CA ILE A 24 6.68 2.71 -12.04
C ILE A 24 5.98 3.20 -13.31
N THR A 25 6.13 2.47 -14.42
CA THR A 25 5.58 2.92 -15.71
C THR A 25 4.05 2.90 -15.72
N ASN A 26 3.43 1.98 -14.97
CA ASN A 26 1.98 1.79 -15.00
C ASN A 26 1.25 2.47 -13.84
N GLU A 27 1.94 2.90 -12.77
CA GLU A 27 1.31 3.59 -11.65
C GLU A 27 0.48 4.83 -12.07
N PRO A 28 0.95 5.71 -12.97
CA PRO A 28 0.13 6.84 -13.43
C PRO A 28 -1.13 6.41 -14.20
N LEU A 29 -1.04 5.32 -14.96
CA LEU A 29 -2.19 4.76 -15.68
C LEU A 29 -3.20 4.14 -14.71
N ALA A 30 -2.71 3.43 -13.69
CA ALA A 30 -3.51 2.86 -12.63
C ALA A 30 -4.25 3.93 -11.82
N ALA A 31 -3.56 5.02 -11.45
CA ALA A 31 -4.12 6.14 -10.72
C ALA A 31 -5.26 6.82 -11.51
N LYS A 32 -5.04 7.09 -12.81
CA LYS A 32 -6.08 7.62 -13.69
C LYS A 32 -7.28 6.67 -13.78
N ARG A 33 -7.03 5.37 -13.94
CA ARG A 33 -8.10 4.38 -14.03
C ARG A 33 -8.89 4.26 -12.74
N TYR A 34 -8.23 4.38 -11.59
CA TYR A 34 -8.85 4.43 -10.27
C TYR A 34 -9.82 5.61 -10.16
N GLU A 35 -9.40 6.83 -10.54
CA GLU A 35 -10.28 8.01 -10.53
C GLU A 35 -11.49 7.84 -11.45
N GLU A 36 -11.30 7.30 -12.66
CA GLU A 36 -12.39 7.03 -13.60
C GLU A 36 -13.43 6.06 -13.04
N VAL A 37 -12.97 5.00 -12.37
CA VAL A 37 -13.86 3.99 -11.76
C VAL A 37 -14.63 4.59 -10.60
N LEU A 38 -13.97 5.28 -9.68
CA LEU A 38 -14.66 5.91 -8.55
C LEU A 38 -15.68 6.97 -9.01
N ARG A 39 -15.33 7.79 -10.00
CA ARG A 39 -16.26 8.76 -10.59
C ARG A 39 -17.48 8.10 -11.23
N SER A 40 -17.30 6.95 -11.89
CA SER A 40 -18.43 6.17 -12.43
C SER A 40 -19.34 5.58 -11.36
N MET A 41 -18.84 5.41 -10.13
CA MET A 41 -19.59 4.98 -8.95
C MET A 41 -20.17 6.16 -8.15
N GLY A 42 -20.02 7.39 -8.63
CA GLY A 42 -20.55 8.60 -7.97
C GLY A 42 -19.57 9.28 -7.02
N HIS A 43 -18.33 8.81 -6.90
CA HIS A 43 -17.30 9.41 -6.06
C HIS A 43 -16.43 10.38 -6.87
N ASP A 44 -16.65 11.69 -6.74
CA ASP A 44 -15.83 12.72 -7.39
C ASP A 44 -14.54 12.99 -6.59
N VAL A 45 -13.63 12.01 -6.64
CA VAL A 45 -12.40 12.02 -5.84
C VAL A 45 -11.34 12.98 -6.38
N THR A 46 -10.48 13.48 -5.50
CA THR A 46 -9.27 14.23 -5.86
C THR A 46 -8.04 13.50 -5.33
N ILE A 47 -7.12 13.10 -6.21
CA ILE A 47 -5.86 12.45 -5.81
C ILE A 47 -4.67 13.41 -5.89
N THR A 48 -3.67 13.19 -5.05
CA THR A 48 -2.41 13.94 -5.06
C THR A 48 -1.24 13.01 -4.74
N SER A 49 -0.10 13.21 -5.40
CA SER A 49 1.13 12.46 -5.07
C SER A 49 1.64 12.80 -3.68
N CYS A 50 2.24 11.80 -3.02
CA CYS A 50 2.80 11.95 -1.68
C CYS A 50 4.32 11.73 -1.71
N GLY A 51 5.05 12.48 -0.88
CA GLY A 51 6.44 12.17 -0.55
C GLY A 51 6.51 11.29 0.70
N LEU A 52 7.63 11.38 1.43
CA LEU A 52 7.73 10.77 2.74
C LEU A 52 6.90 11.53 3.78
N LEU A 53 5.94 10.85 4.39
CA LEU A 53 5.20 11.32 5.56
C LEU A 53 5.91 10.87 6.83
N VAL A 54 6.09 11.82 7.76
CA VAL A 54 6.63 11.55 9.10
C VAL A 54 5.68 12.14 10.11
N ASN A 55 5.33 11.36 11.13
CA ASN A 55 4.49 11.83 12.23
C ASN A 55 5.36 12.34 13.38
N PRO A 56 5.19 13.59 13.85
CA PRO A 56 5.96 14.13 14.96
C PRO A 56 5.83 13.32 16.27
N ALA A 57 4.75 12.56 16.47
CA ALA A 57 4.56 11.74 17.66
C ALA A 57 5.42 10.46 17.67
N PHE A 58 5.94 10.05 16.52
CA PHE A 58 6.82 8.88 16.37
C PHE A 58 7.79 9.13 15.20
N PRO A 59 8.74 10.07 15.35
CA PRO A 59 9.58 10.58 14.26
C PRO A 59 10.54 9.56 13.66
N TRP A 60 10.70 8.40 14.29
CA TRP A 60 11.49 7.28 13.78
C TRP A 60 10.75 6.44 12.73
N LEU A 61 9.45 6.67 12.50
CA LEU A 61 8.68 6.01 11.46
C LEU A 61 8.34 7.00 10.33
N GLY A 62 8.45 6.50 9.10
CA GLY A 62 8.01 7.20 7.91
C GLY A 62 7.24 6.28 6.98
N ALA A 63 6.34 6.86 6.19
CA ALA A 63 5.56 6.15 5.20
C ALA A 63 5.48 6.96 3.90
N SER A 64 5.52 6.29 2.75
CA SER A 64 5.35 6.93 1.45
C SER A 64 4.17 6.27 0.73
N PRO A 65 2.93 6.76 0.93
CA PRO A 65 1.79 6.39 0.09
C PRO A 65 2.04 6.68 -1.39
N ASP A 66 1.50 5.86 -2.30
CA ASP A 66 1.60 6.16 -3.73
C ASP A 66 0.78 7.41 -4.07
N LYS A 67 -0.44 7.56 -3.50
CA LYS A 67 -1.25 8.78 -3.54
C LYS A 67 -1.97 9.02 -2.21
N ILE A 68 -2.36 10.27 -1.99
CA ILE A 68 -3.42 10.66 -1.04
C ILE A 68 -4.67 10.97 -1.85
N VAL A 69 -5.83 10.55 -1.36
CA VAL A 69 -7.12 10.82 -1.99
C VAL A 69 -8.04 11.57 -1.02
N TYR A 70 -8.77 12.56 -1.52
CA TYR A 70 -9.97 13.07 -0.86
C TYR A 70 -11.19 12.50 -1.57
N ASP A 71 -12.10 11.90 -0.80
CA ASP A 71 -13.36 11.36 -1.29
C ASP A 71 -14.53 12.13 -0.62
N PRO A 72 -15.32 12.91 -1.39
CA PRO A 72 -16.44 13.67 -0.84
C PRO A 72 -17.48 12.81 -0.13
N GLU A 73 -17.70 11.57 -0.57
CA GLU A 73 -18.66 10.65 0.05
C GLU A 73 -18.14 10.14 1.41
N GLU A 74 -16.81 10.08 1.59
CA GLU A 74 -16.16 9.78 2.87
C GLU A 74 -15.95 11.02 3.73
N THR A 75 -16.12 12.22 3.16
CA THR A 75 -15.84 13.52 3.78
C THR A 75 -14.44 13.62 4.40
N SER A 76 -13.48 12.83 3.90
CA SER A 76 -12.17 12.68 4.53
C SER A 76 -11.10 12.24 3.54
N TYR A 77 -9.84 12.36 3.98
CA TYR A 77 -8.69 11.88 3.23
C TYR A 77 -8.40 10.40 3.52
N GLY A 78 -7.91 9.70 2.50
CA GLY A 78 -7.45 8.33 2.56
C GLY A 78 -6.11 8.14 1.84
N VAL A 79 -5.48 7.00 2.13
CA VAL A 79 -4.29 6.52 1.41
C VAL A 79 -4.72 5.80 0.14
N VAL A 80 -3.95 5.91 -0.95
CA VAL A 80 -4.06 4.99 -2.09
C VAL A 80 -2.73 4.30 -2.28
N GLU A 81 -2.78 2.97 -2.28
CA GLU A 81 -1.61 2.11 -2.47
C GLU A 81 -1.84 1.27 -3.72
N ILE A 82 -0.99 1.47 -4.73
CA ILE A 82 -1.14 0.92 -6.08
C ILE A 82 -0.12 -0.19 -6.31
N LYS A 83 -0.60 -1.31 -6.84
CA LYS A 83 0.23 -2.42 -7.30
C LYS A 83 -0.08 -2.76 -8.75
N CYS A 84 0.96 -2.71 -9.58
CA CYS A 84 0.92 -3.11 -10.98
C CYS A 84 1.80 -4.36 -11.17
N PRO A 85 1.34 -5.56 -10.80
CA PRO A 85 2.16 -6.77 -10.85
C PRO A 85 2.49 -7.18 -12.29
N TYR A 86 3.78 -7.34 -12.58
CA TYR A 86 4.27 -7.73 -13.91
C TYR A 86 3.76 -9.10 -14.38
N SER A 87 3.47 -10.00 -13.44
CA SER A 87 2.87 -11.31 -13.72
C SER A 87 1.48 -11.20 -14.37
N LEU A 88 0.74 -10.12 -14.11
CA LEU A 88 -0.63 -9.94 -14.60
C LEU A 88 -0.71 -9.07 -15.88
N ARG A 89 0.42 -8.67 -16.46
CA ARG A 89 0.48 -7.73 -17.61
C ARG A 89 -0.30 -8.16 -18.86
N GLY A 90 -0.65 -9.43 -18.99
CA GLY A 90 -1.43 -10.00 -20.11
C GLY A 90 -2.68 -10.77 -19.69
N THR A 91 -2.90 -10.92 -18.39
CA THR A 91 -3.92 -11.78 -17.79
C THR A 91 -5.27 -11.06 -17.84
N SER A 92 -6.31 -11.74 -18.33
CA SER A 92 -7.68 -11.20 -18.24
C SER A 92 -8.22 -11.40 -16.82
N GLY A 93 -9.19 -10.59 -16.38
CA GLY A 93 -9.74 -10.66 -15.02
C GLY A 93 -10.30 -12.04 -14.62
N ALA A 94 -10.52 -12.95 -15.57
CA ALA A 94 -10.96 -14.33 -15.33
C ALA A 94 -9.83 -15.29 -14.90
N GLU A 95 -8.55 -14.97 -15.18
CA GLU A 95 -7.38 -15.78 -14.80
C GLU A 95 -6.86 -15.32 -13.42
N LEU A 96 -7.75 -15.37 -12.42
CA LEU A 96 -7.53 -14.96 -11.02
C LEU A 96 -6.46 -15.80 -10.28
N ALA A 97 -5.89 -16.84 -10.90
CA ALA A 97 -4.90 -17.70 -10.25
C ALA A 97 -3.66 -16.91 -9.75
N GLY A 98 -3.23 -15.89 -10.49
CA GLY A 98 -2.12 -15.01 -10.09
C GLY A 98 -2.49 -13.95 -9.04
N LEU A 99 -3.78 -13.74 -8.78
CA LEU A 99 -4.24 -12.84 -7.71
C LEU A 99 -4.16 -13.49 -6.33
N SER A 100 -4.05 -14.81 -6.23
CA SER A 100 -3.91 -15.53 -4.95
C SER A 100 -2.76 -15.00 -4.07
N PHE A 101 -1.71 -14.45 -4.68
CA PHE A 101 -0.61 -13.82 -3.94
C PHE A 101 -1.01 -12.50 -3.30
N TYR A 102 -1.96 -11.76 -3.88
CA TYR A 102 -2.36 -10.43 -3.43
C TYR A 102 -3.72 -10.43 -2.72
N SER A 103 -4.65 -11.27 -3.14
CA SER A 103 -6.02 -11.30 -2.63
C SER A 103 -6.57 -12.72 -2.48
N LYS A 104 -7.42 -12.88 -1.47
CA LYS A 104 -8.28 -14.04 -1.23
C LYS A 104 -9.68 -13.74 -1.77
N LEU A 105 -10.32 -14.72 -2.39
CA LEU A 105 -11.74 -14.61 -2.75
C LEU A 105 -12.57 -14.61 -1.47
N SER A 106 -13.47 -13.65 -1.35
CA SER A 106 -14.50 -13.59 -0.31
C SER A 106 -15.89 -13.55 -0.94
N ASP A 107 -16.93 -13.71 -0.13
CA ASP A 107 -18.33 -13.64 -0.59
C ASP A 107 -18.68 -12.29 -1.23
N SER A 108 -17.93 -11.24 -0.90
CA SER A 108 -18.07 -9.89 -1.48
C SER A 108 -17.04 -9.58 -2.58
N GLY A 109 -16.35 -10.60 -3.11
CA GLY A 109 -15.30 -10.45 -4.12
C GLY A 109 -13.87 -10.55 -3.57
N PRO A 110 -12.84 -10.28 -4.41
CA PRO A 110 -11.44 -10.36 -4.00
C PRO A 110 -11.09 -9.34 -2.91
N ARG A 111 -10.41 -9.80 -1.85
CA ARG A 111 -9.90 -8.96 -0.75
C ARG A 111 -8.43 -9.23 -0.51
N LEU A 112 -7.66 -8.20 -0.22
CA LEU A 112 -6.27 -8.25 0.21
C LEU A 112 -6.10 -9.27 1.33
N ASP A 113 -5.16 -10.18 1.14
CA ASP A 113 -4.81 -11.13 2.17
C ASP A 113 -4.24 -10.41 3.39
N ARG A 114 -4.89 -10.57 4.55
CA ARG A 114 -4.51 -9.92 5.81
C ARG A 114 -3.19 -10.44 6.37
N ASP A 115 -2.78 -11.65 5.97
CA ASP A 115 -1.49 -12.24 6.33
C ASP A 115 -0.36 -11.76 5.40
N ASN A 116 -0.69 -11.05 4.33
CA ASN A 116 0.29 -10.55 3.37
C ASN A 116 0.96 -9.26 3.89
N HIS A 117 2.24 -9.16 3.61
CA HIS A 117 3.08 -7.99 3.86
C HIS A 117 2.45 -6.67 3.33
N TYR A 118 1.76 -6.68 2.18
CA TYR A 118 1.03 -5.51 1.68
C TYR A 118 -0.06 -4.99 2.63
N TYR A 119 -0.71 -5.86 3.41
CA TYR A 119 -1.67 -5.42 4.41
C TYR A 119 -0.98 -4.62 5.53
N SER A 120 0.14 -5.14 6.04
CA SER A 120 0.95 -4.43 7.05
C SER A 120 1.45 -3.08 6.54
N GLN A 121 1.80 -2.98 5.26
CA GLN A 121 2.20 -1.75 4.61
C GLN A 121 1.08 -0.71 4.56
N VAL A 122 -0.14 -1.12 4.17
CA VAL A 122 -1.32 -0.23 4.14
C VAL A 122 -1.70 0.23 5.55
N ILE A 123 -1.71 -0.68 6.54
CA ILE A 123 -1.94 -0.32 7.96
C ILE A 123 -0.89 0.67 8.44
N GLY A 124 0.39 0.44 8.13
CA GLY A 124 1.49 1.33 8.49
C GLY A 124 1.37 2.72 7.87
N GLN A 125 1.00 2.81 6.59
CA GLN A 125 0.77 4.09 5.91
C GLN A 125 -0.39 4.87 6.53
N MET A 126 -1.51 4.22 6.82
CA MET A 126 -2.65 4.85 7.53
C MET A 126 -2.24 5.30 8.94
N GLY A 127 -1.58 4.43 9.70
CA GLY A 127 -1.12 4.72 11.05
C GLY A 127 -0.16 5.90 11.12
N VAL A 128 0.81 5.97 10.19
CA VAL A 128 1.78 7.07 10.14
C VAL A 128 1.14 8.38 9.71
N SER A 129 0.30 8.35 8.67
CA SER A 129 -0.38 9.54 8.15
C SER A 129 -1.53 10.04 9.02
N GLY A 130 -2.01 9.22 9.97
CA GLY A 130 -3.20 9.52 10.78
C GLY A 130 -4.51 9.41 9.99
N LEU A 131 -4.49 8.80 8.80
CA LEU A 131 -5.68 8.59 7.97
C LEU A 131 -6.41 7.30 8.37
N ARG A 132 -7.74 7.33 8.30
CA ARG A 132 -8.60 6.25 8.83
C ARG A 132 -8.98 5.18 7.81
N TRP A 133 -8.62 5.39 6.55
CA TRP A 133 -8.92 4.46 5.49
C TRP A 133 -7.91 4.55 4.35
N ALA A 134 -7.86 3.48 3.56
CA ALA A 134 -7.02 3.35 2.40
C ALA A 134 -7.74 2.58 1.31
N ASP A 135 -7.49 2.92 0.05
CA ASP A 135 -7.86 2.10 -1.09
C ASP A 135 -6.62 1.34 -1.60
N PHE A 136 -6.66 0.01 -1.51
CA PHE A 136 -5.65 -0.86 -2.08
C PHE A 136 -6.04 -1.21 -3.51
N VAL A 137 -5.18 -0.83 -4.46
CA VAL A 137 -5.47 -0.91 -5.90
C VAL A 137 -4.55 -1.92 -6.56
N ILE A 138 -5.13 -2.93 -7.20
CA ILE A 138 -4.39 -3.81 -8.11
C ILE A 138 -4.80 -3.48 -9.53
N TYR A 139 -3.83 -3.08 -10.35
CA TYR A 139 -4.05 -2.74 -11.74
C TYR A 139 -3.30 -3.67 -12.67
N SER A 140 -4.01 -4.14 -13.70
CA SER A 140 -3.42 -4.60 -14.95
C SER A 140 -4.03 -3.78 -16.08
N GLY A 141 -3.36 -3.70 -17.24
CA GLY A 141 -3.94 -3.01 -18.41
C GLY A 141 -5.32 -3.51 -18.87
N LYS A 142 -5.83 -4.62 -18.29
CA LYS A 142 -7.13 -5.23 -18.61
C LYS A 142 -8.16 -5.12 -17.49
N PHE A 143 -7.74 -4.94 -16.24
CA PHE A 143 -8.66 -4.88 -15.09
C PHE A 143 -8.10 -4.02 -13.96
N ILE A 144 -8.99 -3.58 -13.09
CA ILE A 144 -8.65 -2.91 -11.84
C ILE A 144 -9.46 -3.52 -10.71
N LEU A 145 -8.80 -3.78 -9.58
CA LEU A 145 -9.43 -4.15 -8.33
C LEU A 145 -9.12 -3.06 -7.32
N ILE A 146 -10.14 -2.65 -6.58
CA ILE A 146 -10.05 -1.62 -5.54
C ILE A 146 -10.70 -2.21 -4.30
N GLU A 147 -9.95 -2.30 -3.21
CA GLU A 147 -10.49 -2.62 -1.89
C GLU A 147 -10.29 -1.44 -0.95
N ARG A 148 -11.38 -0.93 -0.38
CA ARG A 148 -11.34 0.01 0.72
C ARG A 148 -11.11 -0.71 2.04
N ILE A 149 -10.01 -0.38 2.69
CA ILE A 149 -9.58 -0.89 3.99
C ILE A 149 -9.78 0.21 5.03
N ARG A 150 -10.38 -0.14 6.17
CA ARG A 150 -10.54 0.76 7.31
C ARG A 150 -9.47 0.47 8.35
N LEU A 151 -8.90 1.52 8.92
CA LEU A 151 -7.94 1.38 10.00
C LEU A 151 -8.62 0.80 11.24
N VAL A 152 -8.14 -0.35 11.69
CA VAL A 152 -8.46 -0.88 13.02
C VAL A 152 -7.33 -0.46 13.96
N GLN A 153 -7.64 0.36 14.95
CA GLN A 153 -6.62 0.95 15.83
C GLN A 153 -5.73 -0.11 16.50
N ALA A 154 -6.32 -1.22 16.95
CA ALA A 154 -5.57 -2.31 17.57
C ALA A 154 -4.54 -2.98 16.63
N GLU A 155 -4.82 -3.03 15.32
CA GLU A 155 -3.87 -3.56 14.32
C GLU A 155 -2.69 -2.62 14.13
N TRP A 156 -2.95 -1.30 14.09
CA TRP A 156 -1.89 -0.30 14.04
C TRP A 156 -1.04 -0.31 15.30
N ASP A 157 -1.65 -0.34 16.49
CA ASP A 157 -0.91 -0.36 17.76
C ASP A 157 0.02 -1.59 17.84
N ALA A 158 -0.47 -2.76 17.43
CA ALA A 158 0.32 -3.99 17.38
C ALA A 158 1.45 -3.92 16.34
N LEU A 159 1.20 -3.33 15.17
CA LEU A 159 2.24 -3.13 14.14
C LEU A 159 3.29 -2.12 14.61
N LYS A 160 2.86 -0.99 15.16
CA LYS A 160 3.71 0.09 15.66
C LYS A 160 4.67 -0.43 16.74
N MET A 161 4.18 -1.24 17.67
CA MET A 161 5.01 -1.86 18.71
C MET A 161 6.16 -2.68 18.13
N LYS A 162 5.90 -3.49 17.10
CA LYS A 162 6.94 -4.27 16.40
C LYS A 162 7.94 -3.37 15.66
N LEU A 163 7.46 -2.30 15.05
CA LEU A 163 8.31 -1.33 14.34
C LEU A 163 9.18 -0.52 15.31
N GLU A 164 8.64 -0.13 16.46
CA GLU A 164 9.35 0.53 17.55
C GLU A 164 10.45 -0.35 18.12
N GLU A 165 10.12 -1.60 18.45
CA GLU A 165 11.10 -2.60 18.92
C GLU A 165 12.24 -2.72 17.90
N PHE A 166 11.92 -3.03 16.64
CA PHE A 166 12.93 -3.16 15.58
C PHE A 166 13.80 -1.91 15.43
N TYR A 167 13.21 -0.71 15.48
CA TYR A 167 13.95 0.54 15.36
C TYR A 167 14.97 0.69 16.49
N PHE A 168 14.54 0.56 17.75
CA PHE A 168 15.40 0.85 18.91
C PHE A 168 16.36 -0.29 19.26
N THR A 169 15.98 -1.55 19.02
CA THR A 169 16.80 -2.71 19.40
C THR A 169 17.70 -3.20 18.28
N THR A 170 17.41 -2.87 17.02
CA THR A 170 18.15 -3.40 15.87
C THR A 170 18.71 -2.29 14.98
N LEU A 171 17.85 -1.43 14.43
CA LEU A 171 18.28 -0.45 13.44
C LEU A 171 19.16 0.65 14.04
N LEU A 172 18.73 1.27 15.14
CA LEU A 172 19.44 2.38 15.77
C LEU A 172 20.84 1.95 16.28
N PRO A 173 21.02 0.81 16.98
CA PRO A 173 22.35 0.32 17.36
C PRO A 173 23.25 0.02 16.15
N TYR A 174 22.67 -0.55 15.09
CA TYR A 174 23.40 -0.83 13.84
C TYR A 174 23.93 0.45 13.19
N LEU A 175 23.10 1.50 13.12
CA LEU A 175 23.50 2.81 12.59
C LEU A 175 24.52 3.53 13.50
N GLY A 176 24.45 3.29 14.81
CA GLY A 176 25.38 3.83 15.81
C GLY A 176 26.74 3.15 15.87
N GLY A 177 27.01 2.12 15.05
CA GLY A 177 28.32 1.46 14.96
C GLY A 177 28.66 0.56 16.15
N SER A 178 27.68 0.17 16.97
CA SER A 178 27.89 -0.78 18.07
C SER A 178 27.65 -2.21 17.57
N GLN A 179 28.69 -2.85 17.01
CA GLN A 179 28.76 -4.31 16.88
C GLN A 179 29.67 -4.89 17.96
#